data_AF-A0A5E8AKP7-F1
#
_entry.id   AF-A0A5E8AKP7-F1
#
_cell.length_a   1.000
_cell.length_b   1.000
_cell.length_c   1.000
_cell.angle_alpha   90.00
_cell.angle_beta   90.00
_cell.angle_gamma   90.00
#
_symmetry.space_group_name_H-M   'P 1'
#
loop_
_entity.id
_entity.type
_entity.pdbx_description
1 polymer ?
#
loop_
_entity_poly.entity_id
_entity_poly.type
_entity_poly.pdbx_seq_one_letter_code
_entity_poly.pdbx_strand_id
1 'polypeptide(L)'
;MGSISSADGFIFTLMIKCFYFSLLVAAFACDARPTPQVESTVKALATALKDNYIYEDKAVQMSDHLLKSLGEGKFDGEMTDEQLANLLHEEVRSVVDDKHLRIWLSSRGRSTSNRREVASYPNDLSSINKTLKYWGGKIDKTSALVYI
;
A
#
# COMPACT_ATOMS: atom_id res chain seq x y z
N MET A 1 55.68 11.51 -38.36
CA MET A 1 55.73 10.42 -37.36
C MET A 1 55.65 11.07 -35.99
N GLY A 2 54.45 11.13 -35.41
CA GLY A 2 54.23 11.75 -34.10
C GLY A 2 54.50 10.72 -33.00
N SER A 3 55.48 11.02 -32.15
CA SER A 3 55.81 10.20 -30.98
C SER A 3 54.71 10.39 -29.94
N ILE A 4 53.92 9.34 -29.72
CA ILE A 4 52.92 9.27 -28.65
C ILE A 4 53.68 9.14 -27.33
N SER A 5 53.46 10.10 -26.42
CA SER A 5 54.13 10.15 -25.13
C SER A 5 53.52 9.13 -24.17
N SER A 6 54.36 8.45 -23.39
CA SER A 6 53.99 7.34 -22.50
C SER A 6 52.94 7.71 -21.42
N ALA A 7 52.64 9.00 -21.22
CA ALA A 7 51.66 9.48 -20.24
C ALA A 7 50.21 9.37 -20.75
N ASP A 8 49.98 9.36 -22.06
CA ASP A 8 48.63 9.43 -22.64
C ASP A 8 47.87 8.09 -22.54
N GLY A 9 48.59 6.96 -22.47
CA GLY A 9 48.00 5.63 -22.32
C GLY A 9 47.39 5.37 -20.93
N PHE A 10 47.88 6.05 -19.89
CA PHE A 10 47.40 5.81 -18.52
C PHE A 10 46.00 6.37 -18.30
N ILE A 11 45.70 7.53 -18.90
CA ILE A 11 44.40 8.19 -18.81
C ILE A 11 43.33 7.38 -19.55
N PHE A 12 43.64 6.87 -20.74
CA PHE A 12 42.71 6.03 -21.50
C PHE A 12 42.35 4.74 -20.76
N THR A 13 43.32 4.11 -20.09
CA THR A 13 43.08 2.86 -19.35
C THR A 13 42.22 3.09 -18.10
N LEU A 14 42.36 4.25 -17.43
CA LEU A 14 41.56 4.63 -16.28
C LEU A 14 40.10 4.91 -16.67
N MET A 15 39.88 5.63 -17.78
CA MET A 15 38.53 5.93 -18.29
C MET A 15 37.77 4.68 -18.70
N ILE A 16 38.45 3.71 -19.34
CA ILE A 16 37.86 2.43 -19.73
C ILE A 16 37.45 1.62 -18.48
N LYS A 17 38.31 1.54 -17.46
CA LYS A 17 37.97 0.85 -16.20
C LYS A 17 36.83 1.51 -15.44
N CYS A 18 36.74 2.84 -15.44
CA CYS A 18 35.60 3.55 -14.86
C CYS A 18 34.30 3.25 -15.61
N PHE A 19 34.32 3.18 -16.94
CA PHE A 19 33.15 2.83 -17.75
C PHE A 19 32.68 1.39 -17.52
N TYR A 20 33.62 0.43 -17.40
CA TYR A 20 33.26 -0.96 -17.08
C TYR A 20 32.77 -1.10 -15.63
N PHE A 21 33.30 -0.30 -14.69
CA PHE A 21 32.87 -0.33 -13.30
C PHE A 21 31.45 0.22 -13.12
N SER A 22 31.08 1.29 -13.84
CA SER A 22 29.70 1.80 -13.83
C SER A 22 28.71 0.89 -14.57
N LEU A 23 29.15 0.12 -15.57
CA LEU A 23 28.31 -0.86 -16.26
C LEU A 23 28.05 -2.13 -15.43
N LEU A 24 28.98 -2.50 -14.54
CA LEU A 24 28.89 -3.72 -13.72
C LEU A 24 27.83 -3.64 -12.61
N VAL A 25 27.51 -2.43 -12.11
CA VAL A 25 26.60 -2.23 -10.97
C VAL A 25 25.12 -2.46 -11.33
N ALA A 26 24.73 -2.34 -12.60
CA ALA A 26 23.33 -2.44 -13.03
C ALA A 26 22.79 -3.88 -13.15
N ALA A 27 23.63 -4.91 -13.02
CA ALA A 27 23.25 -6.31 -13.29
C ALA A 27 22.68 -7.07 -12.07
N PHE A 28 22.69 -6.47 -10.87
CA PHE A 28 22.19 -7.09 -9.64
C PHE A 28 20.84 -6.51 -9.17
N ALA A 29 20.00 -6.06 -10.09
CA ALA A 29 18.58 -5.95 -9.80
C ALA A 29 17.99 -7.38 -9.85
N CYS A 30 18.02 -8.07 -8.71
CA CYS A 30 17.22 -9.27 -8.51
C CYS A 30 15.76 -8.86 -8.77
N ASP A 31 15.15 -9.39 -9.83
CA ASP A 31 13.75 -9.15 -10.24
C ASP A 31 12.80 -9.84 -9.25
N ALA A 32 12.90 -9.46 -7.97
CA ALA A 32 11.89 -9.77 -6.98
C ALA A 32 10.68 -8.95 -7.39
N ARG A 33 9.71 -9.56 -8.07
CA ARG A 33 8.45 -8.89 -8.41
C ARG A 33 7.45 -9.08 -7.29
N PRO A 34 6.51 -8.14 -7.12
CA PRO A 34 5.41 -8.38 -6.21
C PRO A 34 4.58 -9.53 -6.78
N THR A 35 4.07 -10.39 -5.90
CA THR A 35 3.16 -11.45 -6.37
C THR A 35 1.90 -10.80 -6.96
N PRO A 36 1.24 -11.41 -7.96
CA PRO A 36 0.00 -10.86 -8.54
C PRO A 36 -1.10 -10.59 -7.49
N GLN A 37 -1.09 -11.37 -6.42
CA GLN A 37 -2.02 -11.21 -5.30
C GLN A 37 -1.74 -9.94 -4.48
N VAL A 38 -0.47 -9.63 -4.21
CA VAL A 38 -0.07 -8.37 -3.56
C VAL A 38 -0.44 -7.19 -4.45
N GLU A 39 -0.11 -7.25 -5.74
CA GLU A 39 -0.39 -6.17 -6.69
C GLU A 39 -1.89 -5.84 -6.76
N SER A 40 -2.74 -6.87 -6.90
CA SER A 40 -4.19 -6.70 -6.92
C SER A 40 -4.75 -6.16 -5.60
N THR A 41 -4.18 -6.58 -4.46
CA THR A 41 -4.57 -6.09 -3.13
C THR A 41 -4.24 -4.61 -2.96
N VAL A 42 -3.04 -4.18 -3.36
CA VAL A 42 -2.61 -2.77 -3.30
C VAL A 42 -3.52 -1.91 -4.19
N LYS A 43 -3.80 -2.35 -5.42
CA LYS A 43 -4.70 -1.64 -6.35
C LYS A 43 -6.14 -1.56 -5.83
N ALA A 44 -6.65 -2.63 -5.24
CA ALA A 44 -7.98 -2.65 -4.63
C ALA A 44 -8.06 -1.69 -3.44
N LEU A 45 -7.04 -1.65 -2.59
CA LEU A 45 -6.95 -0.70 -1.48
C LEU A 45 -6.91 0.75 -1.96
N ALA A 46 -6.08 1.05 -2.96
CA ALA A 46 -5.98 2.39 -3.54
C ALA A 46 -7.34 2.88 -4.08
N THR A 47 -8.08 1.99 -4.74
CA THR A 47 -9.44 2.26 -5.22
C THR A 47 -10.42 2.47 -4.06
N ALA A 48 -10.40 1.59 -3.05
CA ALA A 48 -11.27 1.70 -1.89
C ALA A 48 -11.05 3.00 -1.09
N LEU A 49 -9.80 3.47 -0.98
CA LEU A 49 -9.48 4.75 -0.36
C LEU A 49 -10.13 5.90 -1.14
N LYS A 50 -9.96 5.95 -2.47
CA LYS A 50 -10.56 6.99 -3.31
C LYS A 50 -12.08 7.04 -3.21
N ASP A 51 -12.71 5.87 -3.17
CA ASP A 51 -14.18 5.78 -3.23
C ASP A 51 -14.85 6.09 -1.89
N ASN A 52 -14.18 5.80 -0.77
CA ASN A 52 -14.83 5.79 0.55
C ASN A 52 -14.22 6.79 1.55
N TYR A 53 -13.00 7.28 1.33
CA TYR A 53 -12.37 8.19 2.28
C TYR A 53 -12.98 9.59 2.18
N ILE A 54 -13.33 10.17 3.34
CA ILE A 54 -14.08 11.44 3.41
C ILE A 54 -13.34 12.65 2.84
N TYR A 55 -12.00 12.61 2.84
CA TYR A 55 -11.16 13.67 2.30
C TYR A 55 -10.62 13.27 0.92
N GLU A 56 -11.34 13.62 -0.14
CA GLU A 56 -11.04 13.23 -1.52
C GLU A 56 -9.58 13.55 -1.94
N ASP A 57 -9.11 14.78 -1.67
CA ASP A 57 -7.74 15.19 -2.00
C ASP A 57 -6.68 14.30 -1.35
N LYS A 58 -6.95 13.87 -0.11
CA LYS A 58 -6.07 12.98 0.66
C LYS A 58 -6.19 11.55 0.18
N ALA A 59 -7.38 11.11 -0.21
CA ALA A 59 -7.62 9.81 -0.81
C ALA A 59 -6.82 9.62 -2.10
N VAL A 60 -6.81 10.64 -2.97
CA VAL A 60 -6.01 10.65 -4.19
C VAL A 60 -4.52 10.59 -3.86
N GLN A 61 -4.03 11.42 -2.92
CA GLN A 61 -2.63 11.39 -2.49
C GLN A 61 -2.20 10.01 -1.97
N MET A 62 -3.02 9.36 -1.13
CA MET A 62 -2.73 8.02 -0.61
C MET A 62 -2.73 6.96 -1.72
N SER A 63 -3.72 7.00 -2.61
CA SER A 63 -3.80 6.10 -3.76
C SER A 63 -2.58 6.22 -4.66
N ASP A 64 -2.22 7.45 -5.05
CA ASP A 64 -1.08 7.71 -5.92
C ASP A 64 0.23 7.30 -5.26
N HIS A 65 0.36 7.54 -3.94
CA HIS A 65 1.50 7.08 -3.16
C HIS A 65 1.63 5.55 -3.15
N LEU A 66 0.54 4.82 -2.90
CA LEU A 66 0.54 3.35 -2.90
C LEU A 66 0.91 2.77 -4.27
N LEU A 67 0.35 3.32 -5.36
CA LEU A 67 0.65 2.87 -6.71
C LEU A 67 2.09 3.19 -7.11
N LYS A 68 2.62 4.33 -6.66
CA LYS A 68 4.03 4.68 -6.84
C LYS A 68 4.93 3.71 -6.08
N SER A 69 4.67 3.46 -4.80
CA SER A 69 5.42 2.49 -3.97
C SER A 69 5.40 1.07 -4.58
N LEU A 70 4.28 0.70 -5.22
CA LEU A 70 4.17 -0.55 -5.98
C LEU A 70 5.07 -0.57 -7.22
N GLY A 71 5.14 0.52 -7.99
CA GLY A 71 6.04 0.64 -9.13
C GLY A 71 7.52 0.73 -8.75
N GLU A 72 7.83 1.21 -7.54
CA GLU A 72 9.18 1.26 -6.97
C GLU A 72 9.64 -0.09 -6.38
N GLY A 73 8.76 -1.10 -6.34
CA GLY A 73 9.09 -2.41 -5.82
C GLY A 73 9.16 -2.50 -4.29
N LYS A 74 8.52 -1.57 -3.56
CA LYS A 74 8.48 -1.65 -2.08
C LYS A 74 7.75 -2.90 -1.58
N PHE A 75 6.86 -3.45 -2.39
CA PHE A 75 6.09 -4.65 -2.07
C PHE A 75 6.70 -5.92 -2.68
N ASP A 76 7.96 -5.85 -3.09
CA ASP A 76 8.66 -6.95 -3.73
C ASP A 76 9.21 -7.93 -2.68
N GLY A 77 9.25 -9.20 -3.06
CA GLY A 77 9.77 -10.28 -2.23
C GLY A 77 8.69 -11.06 -1.46
N GLU A 78 9.16 -12.07 -0.74
CA GLU A 78 8.30 -12.92 0.08
C GLU A 78 8.02 -12.22 1.42
N MET A 79 6.76 -11.83 1.61
CA MET A 79 6.26 -11.25 2.86
C MET A 79 5.03 -12.01 3.35
N THR A 80 4.85 -12.07 4.67
CA THR A 80 3.63 -12.59 5.25
C THR A 80 2.49 -11.58 5.08
N ASP A 81 1.25 -12.06 5.11
CA ASP A 81 0.06 -11.20 5.10
C ASP A 81 0.13 -10.09 6.16
N GLU A 82 0.68 -10.40 7.33
CA GLU A 82 0.82 -9.47 8.46
C GLU A 82 1.86 -8.39 8.16
N GLN A 83 2.98 -8.77 7.54
CA GLN A 83 4.00 -7.82 7.09
C GLN A 83 3.44 -6.91 6.00
N LEU A 84 2.69 -7.45 5.04
CA LEU A 84 2.03 -6.67 4.01
C LEU A 84 1.03 -5.65 4.60
N ALA A 85 0.16 -6.09 5.51
CA ALA A 85 -0.83 -5.22 6.13
C ALA A 85 -0.18 -4.09 6.95
N ASN A 86 0.87 -4.41 7.72
CA ASN A 86 1.62 -3.41 8.47
C ASN A 86 2.33 -2.43 7.52
N LEU A 87 2.97 -2.92 6.46
CA LEU A 87 3.65 -2.08 5.49
C LEU A 87 2.67 -1.14 4.78
N LEU A 88 1.52 -1.65 4.33
CA LEU A 88 0.45 -0.84 3.76
C LEU A 88 -0.06 0.23 4.75
N HIS A 89 -0.18 -0.13 6.03
CA HIS A 89 -0.59 0.81 7.07
C HIS A 89 0.41 1.96 7.23
N GLU A 90 1.71 1.65 7.27
CA GLU A 90 2.77 2.66 7.38
C GLU A 90 2.83 3.56 6.14
N GLU A 91 2.72 3.01 4.93
CA GLU A 91 2.74 3.79 3.70
C GLU A 91 1.59 4.79 3.66
N VAL A 92 0.38 4.36 4.03
CA VAL A 92 -0.80 5.23 4.10
C VAL A 92 -0.62 6.31 5.18
N ARG A 93 -0.10 5.95 6.36
CA ARG A 93 0.18 6.91 7.44
C ARG A 93 1.26 7.92 7.10
N SER A 94 2.22 7.56 6.25
CA SER A 94 3.25 8.48 5.79
C SER A 94 2.68 9.66 5.00
N VAL A 95 1.52 9.47 4.37
CA VAL A 95 0.81 10.51 3.61
C VAL A 95 -0.19 11.27 4.49
N VAL A 96 -0.90 10.55 5.37
CA VAL A 96 -1.95 11.10 6.23
C VAL A 96 -1.86 10.53 7.63
N ASP A 97 -1.61 11.41 8.61
CA ASP A 97 -1.65 11.05 10.03
C ASP A 97 -3.10 11.04 10.55
N ASP A 98 -3.89 10.07 10.08
CA ASP A 98 -5.24 9.82 10.56
C ASP A 98 -5.25 8.68 11.59
N LYS A 99 -5.78 8.98 12.79
CA LYS A 99 -5.89 8.03 13.89
C LYS A 99 -7.03 7.02 13.71
N HIS A 100 -7.99 7.35 12.85
CA HIS A 100 -9.16 6.55 12.54
C HIS A 100 -8.89 5.58 11.38
N LEU A 101 -8.04 5.98 10.43
CA LEU A 101 -7.64 5.12 9.32
C LEU A 101 -6.71 4.01 9.80
N ARG A 102 -7.17 2.76 9.69
CA ARG A 102 -6.38 1.57 10.06
C ARG A 102 -6.58 0.44 9.07
N ILE A 103 -5.49 -0.22 8.72
CA ILE A 103 -5.48 -1.37 7.82
C ILE A 103 -5.19 -2.60 8.66
N TRP A 104 -6.06 -3.61 8.54
CA TRP A 104 -5.94 -4.85 9.28
C TRP A 104 -6.20 -6.02 8.34
N LEU A 105 -5.59 -7.16 8.65
CA LEU A 105 -6.00 -8.41 8.02
C LEU A 105 -7.42 -8.75 8.44
N SER A 106 -8.26 -9.11 7.47
CA SER A 106 -9.52 -9.75 7.79
C SER A 106 -9.19 -11.10 8.41
N SER A 107 -9.36 -11.26 9.73
CA SER A 107 -9.25 -12.58 10.34
C SER A 107 -10.40 -13.43 9.81
N ARG A 108 -10.12 -14.25 8.78
CA ARG A 108 -11.06 -15.25 8.30
C ARG A 108 -11.03 -16.42 9.27
N GLY A 109 -11.55 -16.16 10.46
CA GLY A 109 -11.56 -17.04 11.62
C GLY A 109 -12.70 -16.77 12.58
N ARG A 110 -13.79 -16.11 12.14
CA ARG A 110 -15.07 -16.11 12.85
C ARG A 110 -16.08 -16.94 12.08
N SER A 111 -16.23 -18.17 12.58
CA SER A 111 -17.39 -19.06 12.46
C SER A 111 -18.70 -18.35 12.09
N THR A 112 -19.29 -18.76 10.96
CA THR A 112 -20.69 -18.50 10.63
C THR A 112 -21.65 -19.51 11.28
N SER A 113 -21.23 -20.28 12.29
CA SER A 113 -22.09 -21.31 12.91
C SER A 113 -22.55 -21.03 14.34
N ASN A 114 -22.15 -19.95 15.03
CA ASN A 114 -22.69 -19.72 16.38
C ASN A 114 -22.66 -18.26 16.87
N ARG A 115 -23.61 -17.43 16.43
CA ARG A 115 -23.95 -16.17 17.11
C ARG A 115 -25.46 -16.08 17.39
N ARG A 116 -25.91 -16.96 18.27
CA ARG A 116 -26.99 -16.67 19.24
C ARG A 116 -26.32 -16.37 20.58
N GLU A 117 -26.87 -15.40 21.31
CA GLU A 117 -26.52 -14.95 22.68
C GLU A 117 -25.15 -14.26 22.83
N VAL A 118 -24.96 -13.05 23.40
CA VAL A 118 -25.70 -12.20 24.36
C VAL A 118 -25.26 -10.76 24.06
N ALA A 119 -26.13 -9.76 23.89
CA ALA A 119 -26.59 -8.91 24.99
C ALA A 119 -27.89 -8.21 24.60
N SER A 120 -28.87 -8.34 25.50
CA SER A 120 -30.10 -7.56 25.53
C SER A 120 -29.77 -6.08 25.54
N TYR A 121 -29.88 -5.43 24.38
CA TYR A 121 -30.03 -3.98 24.30
C TYR A 121 -31.53 -3.68 24.44
N PRO A 122 -31.93 -2.68 25.26
CA PRO A 122 -33.33 -2.31 25.38
C PRO A 122 -33.89 -1.95 24.00
N ASN A 123 -34.96 -2.65 23.61
CA ASN A 123 -35.71 -2.55 22.34
C ASN A 123 -36.48 -1.21 22.19
N ASP A 124 -35.89 -0.09 22.62
CA ASP A 124 -36.48 1.21 22.39
C ASP A 124 -35.92 1.84 21.11
N LEU A 125 -36.66 1.66 20.01
CA LEU A 125 -36.40 2.23 18.69
C LEU A 125 -36.45 3.77 18.69
N SER A 126 -36.88 4.42 19.78
CA SER A 126 -36.87 5.89 19.89
C SER A 126 -35.46 6.51 19.91
N SER A 127 -34.44 5.73 20.29
CA SER A 127 -33.06 6.21 20.47
C SER A 127 -32.22 6.18 19.18
N ILE A 128 -32.60 5.35 18.20
CA ILE A 128 -31.83 5.16 16.96
C ILE A 128 -31.93 6.37 16.02
N ASN A 129 -33.05 7.08 16.04
CA ASN A 129 -33.25 8.29 15.23
C ASN A 129 -32.41 9.50 15.69
N LYS A 130 -31.81 9.46 16.89
CA LYS A 130 -30.95 10.55 17.36
C LYS A 130 -29.52 10.44 16.85
N THR A 131 -29.01 9.21 16.67
CA THR A 131 -27.63 8.95 16.21
C THR A 131 -27.50 8.98 14.68
N LEU A 132 -28.60 8.73 13.96
CA LEU A 132 -28.64 8.76 12.48
C LEU A 132 -28.76 10.16 11.86
N LYS A 133 -28.98 11.21 12.67
CA LYS A 133 -29.02 12.59 12.19
C LYS A 133 -27.61 13.19 11.94
N TYR A 134 -26.55 12.57 12.44
CA TYR A 134 -25.18 13.08 12.31
C TYR A 134 -24.39 12.54 11.10
N TRP A 135 -24.89 11.52 10.39
CA TRP A 135 -24.08 10.81 9.40
C TRP A 135 -24.77 10.56 8.05
N GLY A 136 -25.87 11.23 7.72
CA GLY A 136 -26.35 11.45 6.35
C GLY A 136 -26.49 10.25 5.38
N GLY A 137 -26.35 9.00 5.83
CA GLY A 137 -26.21 7.84 4.96
C GLY A 137 -27.38 6.88 5.08
N LYS A 138 -28.13 6.70 3.99
CA LYS A 138 -29.01 5.54 3.81
C LYS A 138 -28.14 4.35 3.43
N ILE A 139 -28.31 3.23 4.12
CA ILE A 139 -27.58 1.98 3.84
C ILE A 139 -28.47 1.09 2.98
N ASP A 140 -28.02 0.83 1.75
CA ASP A 140 -28.55 -0.22 0.90
C ASP A 140 -27.81 -1.54 1.19
N LYS A 141 -28.57 -2.63 1.30
CA LYS A 141 -28.19 -3.90 1.97
C LYS A 141 -27.09 -4.75 1.28
N THR A 142 -26.34 -4.23 0.32
CA THR A 142 -25.59 -5.08 -0.64
C THR A 142 -24.10 -4.81 -0.76
N SER A 143 -23.49 -3.91 0.01
CA SER A 143 -22.06 -3.60 -0.17
C SER A 143 -21.24 -3.92 1.06
N ALA A 144 -20.18 -4.70 0.81
CA ALA A 144 -19.17 -5.11 1.78
C ALA A 144 -18.67 -3.91 2.60
N LEU A 145 -18.72 -4.06 3.93
CA LEU A 145 -18.28 -3.04 4.87
C LEU A 145 -16.76 -2.95 4.89
N VAL A 146 -16.22 -1.94 4.22
CA VAL A 146 -14.94 -1.33 4.58
C VAL A 146 -15.24 -0.32 5.68
N TYR A 147 -14.68 -0.53 6.87
CA TYR A 147 -14.76 0.47 7.94
C TYR A 147 -13.57 1.42 7.79
N ILE A 148 -13.87 2.67 7.43
CA ILE A 148 -12.97 3.82 7.47
C ILE A 148 -13.27 4.61 8.75
#